data_AF-A0A328SMY5-F1
#
_entry.id   AF-A0A328SMY5-F1
#
_cell.length_a   1.000
_cell.length_b   1.000
_cell.length_c   1.000
_cell.angle_alpha   90.00
_cell.angle_beta   90.00
_cell.angle_gamma   90.00
#
_symmetry.space_group_name_H-M   'P 1'
#
loop_
_entity.id
_entity.type
_entity.pdbx_description
1 polymer ?
#
loop_
_entity_poly.entity_id
_entity_poly.type
_entity_poly.pdbx_seq_one_letter_code
_entity_poly.pdbx_strand_id
1 'polypeptide(L)'
;QGIYKLSVRVTQIDTNNVTVTYAGNANYNKCTSNATFKAIKQNLGITLDSVKTGNGKVTVTGTFTDEEGKPLMNSNVKVTINGKTYTAKTDNKGIYTLTKPYTGNNITLTLSYDGNKNYNSFSKTTKLTV
;
A
#
# COMPACT_ATOMS: atom_id res chain seq x y z
N GLN A 1 33.80 21.97 13.10
CA GLN A 1 32.35 22.15 13.33
C GLN A 1 31.75 20.81 13.74
N GLY A 2 30.86 20.79 14.74
CA GLY A 2 30.13 19.58 15.11
C GLY A 2 28.88 19.45 14.24
N ILE A 3 28.95 18.62 13.20
CA ILE A 3 27.81 18.30 12.33
C ILE A 3 27.53 16.80 12.48
N TYR A 4 26.28 16.44 12.74
CA TYR A 4 25.84 15.05 12.78
C TYR A 4 24.66 14.85 11.82
N LYS A 5 24.48 13.61 11.35
CA LYS A 5 23.36 13.20 10.51
C LYS A 5 22.87 11.84 10.98
N LEU A 6 21.56 11.72 11.23
CA LEU A 6 20.89 10.47 11.55
C LEU A 6 19.71 10.30 10.61
N SER A 7 19.59 9.12 10.00
CA SER A 7 18.44 8.72 9.19
C SER A 7 17.72 7.58 9.88
N VAL A 8 16.44 7.76 10.18
CA VAL A 8 15.57 6.75 10.77
C VAL A 8 14.31 6.58 9.93
N ARG A 9 13.81 5.35 9.86
CA ARG A 9 12.54 5.08 9.19
C ARG A 9 11.37 5.44 10.12
N VAL A 10 10.44 6.22 9.62
CA VAL A 10 9.22 6.57 10.35
C VAL A 10 8.25 5.40 10.33
N THR A 11 7.75 4.99 11.49
CA THR A 11 6.82 3.85 11.67
C THR A 11 5.47 4.26 12.28
N GLN A 12 5.33 5.53 12.67
CA GLN A 12 4.12 6.08 13.26
C GLN A 12 3.59 7.21 12.38
N ILE A 13 2.34 7.08 11.96
CA ILE A 13 1.59 8.18 11.32
C ILE A 13 1.26 9.27 12.35
N ASP A 14 0.87 10.43 11.86
CA ASP A 14 0.61 11.66 12.62
C ASP A 14 1.87 12.22 13.28
N THR A 15 1.73 12.84 14.44
CA THR A 15 2.79 13.63 15.07
C THR A 15 3.87 12.73 15.66
N ASN A 16 5.10 12.95 15.21
CA ASN A 16 6.31 12.33 15.72
C ASN A 16 7.17 13.38 16.43
N ASN A 17 7.71 13.03 17.60
CA ASN A 17 8.61 13.87 18.37
C ASN A 17 10.05 13.46 18.13
N VAL A 18 10.92 14.45 17.91
CA VAL A 18 12.37 14.28 17.77
C VAL A 18 13.02 15.04 18.91
N THR A 19 13.79 14.33 19.73
CA THR A 19 14.59 14.91 20.80
C THR A 19 16.06 14.64 20.53
N VAL A 20 16.85 15.71 20.54
CA VAL A 20 18.31 15.64 20.42
C VAL A 20 18.90 16.16 21.72
N THR A 21 19.71 15.32 22.37
CA THR A 21 20.34 15.66 23.64
C THR A 21 21.84 15.51 23.53
N TYR A 22 22.55 16.52 24.01
CA TYR A 22 23.97 16.45 24.33
C TYR A 22 24.11 16.48 25.85
N ALA A 23 24.76 15.46 26.42
CA ALA A 23 24.88 15.30 27.87
C ALA A 23 25.82 16.32 28.54
N GLY A 24 26.58 17.09 27.75
CA GLY A 24 27.66 17.93 28.26
C GLY A 24 28.99 17.18 28.40
N ASN A 25 30.05 17.91 28.68
CA ASN A 25 31.35 17.38 29.11
C ASN A 25 32.07 18.42 29.99
N ALA A 26 33.36 18.19 30.30
CA ALA A 26 34.15 19.09 31.14
C ALA A 26 34.24 20.54 30.64
N ASN A 27 34.05 20.76 29.33
CA ASN A 27 34.21 22.06 28.68
C ASN A 27 32.88 22.67 28.22
N TYR A 28 31.81 21.87 28.11
CA TYR A 28 30.54 22.30 27.51
C TYR A 28 29.33 21.81 28.31
N ASN A 29 28.36 22.70 28.50
CA ASN A 29 27.11 22.38 29.19
C ASN A 29 26.25 21.39 28.40
N LYS A 30 25.41 20.64 29.13
CA LYS A 30 24.34 19.84 28.52
C LYS A 30 23.36 20.73 27.75
N CYS A 31 22.81 20.22 26.66
CA CYS A 31 21.74 20.90 25.93
C CYS A 31 20.76 19.90 25.33
N THR A 32 19.55 20.35 25.05
CA THR A 32 18.51 19.55 24.40
C THR A 32 17.72 20.42 23.45
N SER A 33 17.35 19.86 22.30
CA SER A 33 16.47 20.47 21.34
C SER A 33 15.37 19.49 20.97
N ASN A 34 14.18 20.03 20.70
CA ASN A 34 13.01 19.24 20.31
C ASN A 34 12.43 19.78 19.01
N ALA A 35 11.95 18.87 18.17
CA ALA A 35 11.18 19.20 16.98
C ALA A 35 10.06 18.19 16.80
N THR A 36 9.02 18.58 16.07
CA THR A 36 7.93 17.69 15.72
C THR A 36 7.69 17.72 14.22
N PHE A 37 7.29 16.59 13.66
CA PHE A 37 6.81 16.53 12.28
C PHE A 37 5.59 15.62 12.19
N LYS A 38 4.76 15.82 11.17
CA LYS A 38 3.61 14.96 10.89
C LYS A 38 3.94 13.99 9.77
N ALA A 39 3.74 12.71 10.01
CA ALA A 39 3.76 11.69 8.99
C ALA A 39 2.33 11.43 8.51
N ILE A 40 2.13 11.34 7.20
CA ILE A 40 0.83 11.03 6.61
C ILE A 40 0.79 9.58 6.14
N LYS A 41 -0.43 9.05 5.94
CA LYS A 41 -0.60 7.74 5.29
C LYS A 41 -0.13 7.82 3.85
N GLN A 42 0.49 6.74 3.39
CA GLN A 42 0.99 6.60 2.03
C GLN A 42 -0.15 6.16 1.09
N ASN A 43 -0.10 6.61 -0.16
CA ASN A 43 -0.99 6.10 -1.19
C ASN A 43 -0.59 4.69 -1.63
N LEU A 44 -1.48 4.06 -2.38
CA LEU A 44 -1.34 2.69 -2.87
C LEU A 44 -1.55 2.63 -4.37
N GLY A 45 -0.87 1.67 -5.01
CA GLY A 45 -1.11 1.30 -6.39
C GLY A 45 -1.72 -0.09 -6.48
N ILE A 46 -2.94 -0.22 -7.01
CA ILE A 46 -3.49 -1.51 -7.43
C ILE A 46 -3.75 -1.45 -8.94
N THR A 47 -3.10 -2.34 -9.68
CA THR A 47 -3.21 -2.39 -11.15
C THR A 47 -4.11 -3.52 -11.59
N LEU A 48 -4.69 -3.40 -12.78
CA LEU A 48 -5.39 -4.48 -13.48
C LEU A 48 -4.57 -4.82 -14.72
N ASP A 49 -3.73 -5.85 -14.63
CA ASP A 49 -2.73 -6.14 -15.68
C ASP A 49 -3.28 -7.09 -16.74
N SER A 50 -4.09 -8.08 -16.33
CA SER A 50 -4.71 -9.02 -17.27
C SER A 50 -6.08 -9.46 -16.81
N VAL A 51 -6.98 -9.62 -17.77
CA VAL A 51 -8.29 -10.24 -17.61
C VAL A 51 -8.44 -11.26 -18.72
N LYS A 52 -8.57 -12.54 -18.35
CA LYS A 52 -8.72 -13.65 -19.29
C LYS A 52 -10.01 -14.39 -19.00
N THR A 53 -10.79 -14.66 -20.03
CA THR A 53 -12.03 -15.42 -19.96
C THR A 53 -11.93 -16.66 -20.82
N GLY A 54 -12.49 -17.76 -20.34
CA GLY A 54 -12.49 -19.04 -21.06
C GLY A 54 -12.96 -20.17 -20.17
N ASN A 55 -13.52 -21.22 -20.78
CA ASN A 55 -13.99 -22.42 -20.08
C ASN A 55 -14.94 -22.11 -18.89
N GLY A 56 -15.84 -21.13 -19.07
CA GLY A 56 -16.80 -20.70 -18.04
C GLY A 56 -16.16 -20.02 -16.82
N LYS A 57 -14.94 -19.47 -16.96
CA LYS A 57 -14.22 -18.78 -15.89
C LYS A 57 -13.65 -17.45 -16.36
N VAL A 58 -13.42 -16.56 -15.42
CA VAL A 58 -12.58 -15.37 -15.56
C VAL A 58 -11.39 -15.47 -14.61
N THR A 59 -10.22 -15.09 -15.11
CA THR A 59 -8.99 -14.93 -14.33
C THR A 59 -8.54 -13.49 -14.42
N VAL A 60 -8.38 -12.85 -13.27
CA VAL A 60 -7.90 -11.48 -13.14
C VAL A 60 -6.54 -11.50 -12.46
N THR A 61 -5.57 -10.79 -13.03
CA THR A 61 -4.24 -10.60 -12.45
C THR A 61 -3.89 -9.13 -12.37
N GLY A 62 -3.14 -8.76 -11.34
CA GLY A 62 -2.63 -7.41 -11.18
C GLY A 62 -1.55 -7.34 -10.10
N THR A 63 -1.02 -6.14 -9.88
CA THR A 63 -0.06 -5.88 -8.81
C THR A 63 -0.66 -5.00 -7.73
N PHE A 64 -0.13 -5.14 -6.52
CA PHE A 64 -0.41 -4.30 -5.38
C PHE A 64 0.91 -3.76 -4.81
N THR A 65 1.11 -2.45 -4.92
CA THR A 65 2.33 -1.76 -4.48
C THR A 65 2.00 -0.58 -3.58
N ASP A 66 3.00 -0.10 -2.85
CA ASP A 66 2.98 1.25 -2.30
C ASP A 66 3.30 2.30 -3.38
N GLU A 67 3.29 3.57 -3.00
CA GLU A 67 3.54 4.73 -3.87
C GLU A 67 4.97 4.77 -4.43
N GLU A 68 5.92 4.07 -3.81
CA GLU A 68 7.30 3.94 -4.29
C GLU A 68 7.46 2.76 -5.27
N GLY A 69 6.37 2.05 -5.58
CA GLY A 69 6.38 0.86 -6.43
C GLY A 69 6.87 -0.40 -5.72
N LYS A 70 7.02 -0.37 -4.38
CA LYS A 70 7.43 -1.55 -3.63
C LYS A 70 6.24 -2.51 -3.49
N PRO A 71 6.44 -3.82 -3.74
CA PRO A 71 5.36 -4.79 -3.66
C PRO A 71 4.85 -4.97 -2.24
N LEU A 72 3.53 -4.96 -2.09
CA LEU A 72 2.83 -5.28 -0.85
C LEU A 72 2.49 -6.77 -0.83
N MET A 73 3.41 -7.55 -0.28
CA MET A 73 3.30 -9.00 -0.21
C MET A 73 2.26 -9.45 0.82
N ASN A 74 1.70 -10.65 0.64
CA ASN A 74 0.77 -11.29 1.58
C ASN A 74 -0.43 -10.42 1.97
N SER A 75 -0.81 -9.50 1.09
CA SER A 75 -1.83 -8.48 1.33
C SER A 75 -3.10 -8.83 0.59
N ASN A 76 -4.25 -8.53 1.20
CA ASN A 76 -5.56 -8.85 0.65
C ASN A 76 -6.05 -7.72 -0.26
N VAL A 77 -6.26 -8.02 -1.53
CA VAL A 77 -6.93 -7.16 -2.52
C VAL A 77 -8.37 -7.64 -2.68
N LYS A 78 -9.34 -6.72 -2.63
CA LYS A 78 -10.73 -7.03 -2.92
C LYS A 78 -10.99 -6.84 -4.41
N VAL A 79 -11.53 -7.88 -5.06
CA VAL A 79 -11.92 -7.87 -6.46
C VAL A 79 -13.42 -8.13 -6.55
N THR A 80 -14.17 -7.15 -7.00
CA THR A 80 -15.61 -7.26 -7.24
C THR A 80 -15.85 -7.52 -8.71
N ILE A 81 -16.53 -8.63 -9.02
CA ILE A 81 -16.89 -9.05 -10.38
C ILE A 81 -18.41 -9.01 -10.48
N ASN A 82 -18.96 -8.13 -11.32
CA ASN A 82 -20.41 -7.96 -11.52
C ASN A 82 -21.19 -7.85 -10.20
N GLY A 83 -20.67 -7.05 -9.27
CA GLY A 83 -21.29 -6.80 -7.96
C GLY A 83 -20.95 -7.82 -6.87
N LYS A 84 -20.30 -8.94 -7.18
CA LYS A 84 -19.86 -9.93 -6.18
C LYS A 84 -18.39 -9.76 -5.81
N THR A 85 -18.12 -9.50 -4.54
CA THR A 85 -16.76 -9.27 -4.02
C THR A 85 -16.07 -10.56 -3.61
N TYR A 86 -14.79 -10.64 -3.95
CA TYR A 86 -13.88 -11.72 -3.57
C TYR A 86 -12.58 -11.12 -3.03
N THR A 87 -11.82 -11.91 -2.29
CA THR A 87 -10.49 -11.52 -1.81
C THR A 87 -9.43 -12.35 -2.52
N ALA A 88 -8.40 -11.68 -3.02
CA ALA A 88 -7.19 -12.28 -3.57
C ALA A 88 -6.00 -11.84 -2.73
N LYS A 89 -5.12 -12.78 -2.39
CA LYS A 89 -3.91 -12.48 -1.63
C LYS A 89 -2.74 -12.31 -2.58
N THR A 90 -1.90 -11.32 -2.33
CA THR A 90 -0.70 -11.08 -3.13
C THR A 90 0.43 -12.04 -2.75
N ASP A 91 1.23 -12.42 -3.73
CA ASP A 91 2.44 -13.21 -3.56
C ASP A 91 3.64 -12.37 -3.07
N ASN A 92 4.84 -12.95 -3.12
CA ASN A 92 6.09 -12.27 -2.73
C ASN A 92 6.55 -11.17 -3.71
N LYS A 93 5.92 -11.05 -4.87
CA LYS A 93 6.13 -9.98 -5.85
C LYS A 93 5.00 -8.96 -5.86
N GLY A 94 4.05 -9.06 -4.91
CA GLY A 94 2.88 -8.18 -4.86
C GLY A 94 1.84 -8.51 -5.93
N ILE A 95 1.96 -9.64 -6.63
CA ILE A 95 1.03 -10.05 -7.68
C ILE A 95 -0.14 -10.77 -7.03
N TYR A 96 -1.36 -10.34 -7.36
CA TYR A 96 -2.57 -11.07 -7.01
C TYR A 96 -3.14 -11.75 -8.25
N THR A 97 -3.70 -12.94 -8.06
CA THR A 97 -4.42 -13.69 -9.10
C THR A 97 -5.73 -14.20 -8.52
N LEU A 98 -6.83 -13.97 -9.24
CA LEU A 98 -8.16 -14.45 -8.86
C LEU A 98 -8.84 -15.12 -10.04
N THR A 99 -9.20 -16.39 -9.88
CA THR A 99 -10.03 -17.12 -10.85
C THR A 99 -11.40 -17.42 -10.25
N LYS A 100 -12.47 -17.06 -10.98
CA LYS A 100 -13.85 -17.35 -10.57
C LYS A 100 -14.71 -17.81 -11.76
N PRO A 101 -15.74 -18.64 -11.51
CA PRO A 101 -16.74 -18.94 -12.53
C PRO A 101 -17.37 -17.67 -13.09
N TYR A 102 -17.51 -17.60 -14.41
CA TYR A 102 -18.07 -16.45 -15.11
C TYR A 102 -18.59 -16.87 -16.50
N THR A 103 -19.83 -16.49 -16.79
CA THR A 103 -20.51 -16.73 -18.06
C THR A 103 -21.23 -15.44 -18.44
N GLY A 104 -20.62 -14.66 -19.33
CA GLY A 104 -21.19 -13.39 -19.78
C GLY A 104 -20.24 -12.65 -20.72
N ASN A 105 -20.78 -11.65 -21.42
CA ASN A 105 -20.02 -10.90 -22.44
C ASN A 105 -19.55 -9.54 -21.92
N ASN A 106 -20.09 -9.08 -20.78
CA ASN A 106 -19.74 -7.81 -20.16
C ASN A 106 -19.35 -8.02 -18.69
N ILE A 107 -18.14 -7.58 -18.35
CA ILE A 107 -17.60 -7.71 -17.00
C ILE A 107 -17.29 -6.32 -16.42
N THR A 108 -17.89 -6.03 -15.27
CA THR A 108 -17.53 -4.88 -14.43
C THR A 108 -16.63 -5.37 -13.31
N LEU A 109 -15.40 -4.88 -13.29
CA LEU A 109 -14.40 -5.18 -12.28
C LEU A 109 -14.17 -3.97 -11.40
N THR A 110 -14.20 -4.17 -10.08
CA THR A 110 -13.74 -3.15 -9.12
C THR A 110 -12.65 -3.74 -8.25
N LEU A 111 -11.48 -3.11 -8.27
CA LEU A 111 -10.36 -3.42 -7.40
C LEU A 111 -10.40 -2.46 -6.22
N SER A 112 -10.29 -2.97 -5.01
CA SER A 112 -10.34 -2.13 -3.81
C SER A 112 -9.47 -2.66 -2.68
N TYR A 113 -9.09 -1.72 -1.82
CA TYR A 113 -8.42 -1.93 -0.55
C TYR A 113 -8.97 -0.92 0.46
N ASP A 114 -9.36 -1.38 1.64
CA ASP A 114 -10.03 -0.53 2.64
C ASP A 114 -9.09 0.50 3.30
N GLY A 115 -7.78 0.37 3.09
CA GLY A 115 -6.77 1.13 3.82
C GLY A 115 -6.40 0.45 5.14
N ASN A 116 -5.36 0.96 5.80
CA ASN A 116 -4.99 0.54 7.15
C ASN A 116 -4.35 1.70 7.93
N LYS A 117 -3.59 1.39 8.99
CA LYS A 117 -2.87 2.39 9.79
C LYS A 117 -1.86 3.19 8.96
N ASN A 118 -1.17 2.55 8.01
CA ASN A 118 -0.06 3.13 7.26
C ASN A 118 -0.47 3.59 5.85
N TYR A 119 -1.51 2.99 5.28
CA TYR A 119 -1.90 3.20 3.89
C TYR A 119 -3.33 3.72 3.76
N ASN A 120 -3.54 4.61 2.79
CA ASN A 120 -4.87 5.09 2.40
C ASN A 120 -5.71 3.98 1.76
N SER A 121 -7.03 4.14 1.74
CA SER A 121 -7.92 3.28 0.96
C SER A 121 -7.70 3.48 -0.53
N PHE A 122 -7.98 2.45 -1.34
CA PHE A 122 -7.93 2.50 -2.79
C PHE A 122 -9.20 1.89 -3.38
N SER A 123 -9.71 2.48 -4.47
CA SER A 123 -10.77 1.87 -5.28
C SER A 123 -10.64 2.28 -6.75
N LYS A 124 -10.77 1.32 -7.65
CA LYS A 124 -10.77 1.54 -9.10
C LYS A 124 -11.72 0.59 -9.79
N THR A 125 -12.61 1.13 -10.62
CA THR A 125 -13.58 0.35 -11.40
C THR A 125 -13.26 0.43 -12.89
N THR A 126 -13.32 -0.71 -13.57
CA THR A 126 -13.15 -0.85 -15.01
C THR A 126 -14.28 -1.71 -15.57
N LYS A 127 -14.83 -1.32 -16.72
CA LYS A 127 -15.79 -2.11 -17.48
C LYS A 127 -15.09 -2.64 -18.73
N LEU A 128 -15.29 -3.92 -19.03
CA LEU A 128 -14.72 -4.57 -20.21
C LEU A 128 -15.82 -5.33 -20.94
N THR A 129 -15.74 -5.30 -22.26
CA THR A 129 -16.48 -6.18 -23.16
C THR A 129 -15.54 -7.31 -23.55
N VAL A 130 -16.00 -8.53 -23.36
CA VAL A 130 -15.27 -9.79 -23.59
C VAL A 130 -15.61 -10.36 -24.95
#